data_AF-A0AAU8ANV7-F1
#
_entry.id   AF-A0AAU8ANV7-F1
#
_cell.length_a   1.000
_cell.length_b   1.000
_cell.length_c   1.000
_cell.angle_alpha   90.00
_cell.angle_beta   90.00
_cell.angle_gamma   90.00
#
_symmetry.space_group_name_H-M   'P 1'
#
loop_
_entity.id
_entity.type
_entity.pdbx_description
1 polymer ?
#
loop_
_entity_poly.entity_id
_entity_poly.type
_entity_poly.pdbx_seq_one_letter_code
_entity_poly.pdbx_strand_id
1 'polypeptide(L)'
;MDTTVTRLAPTVLGLAARLVFAATLAGYFWSSALTKIDGFTLSPNAYAQIFPRAMEAAGYDPGKLGLFAHLVVAAGTAAEFILPLLLVLGLGTRLAALGMIGFLLVMSLTDIFGHGVDAATIGALFDRQPDAPILDQRLLWAFLMLVLVFTGGGALSLDRLLRRRVLRR
;
A
#
# COMPACT_ATOMS: atom_id res chain seq x y z
N MET A 1 20.25 26.95 13.42
CA MET A 1 19.61 25.65 13.13
C MET A 1 20.74 24.68 12.77
N ASP A 2 20.88 23.58 13.51
CA ASP A 2 22.03 22.67 13.40
C ASP A 2 22.11 22.03 11.99
N THR A 3 23.14 22.39 11.24
CA THR A 3 23.31 21.96 9.84
C THR A 3 23.51 20.45 9.69
N THR A 4 23.88 19.76 10.76
CA THR A 4 24.08 18.30 10.77
C THR A 4 22.74 17.58 10.74
N VAL A 5 21.79 18.00 11.59
CA VAL A 5 20.44 17.43 11.67
C VAL A 5 19.73 17.56 10.33
N THR A 6 19.77 18.75 9.71
CA THR A 6 19.13 18.99 8.41
C THR A 6 19.67 18.07 7.30
N ARG A 7 20.98 17.76 7.32
CA ARG A 7 21.59 16.87 6.32
C ARG A 7 21.26 15.40 6.57
N LEU A 8 21.21 14.97 7.83
CA LEU A 8 20.99 13.56 8.17
C LEU A 8 19.52 13.18 8.18
N ALA A 9 18.61 14.11 8.46
CA ALA A 9 17.19 13.82 8.64
C ALA A 9 16.56 13.00 7.48
N PRO A 10 16.70 13.37 6.18
CA PRO A 10 16.09 12.57 5.11
C PRO A 10 16.65 11.14 5.02
N THR A 11 17.94 10.98 5.35
CA THR A 11 18.62 9.68 5.29
C THR A 11 18.14 8.75 6.41
N VAL A 12 18.01 9.30 7.62
CA VAL A 12 17.61 8.56 8.82
C VAL A 12 16.12 8.28 8.78
N LEU A 13 15.29 9.30 8.56
CA LEU A 13 13.83 9.17 8.52
C LEU A 13 13.37 8.26 7.38
N GLY A 14 13.97 8.37 6.19
CA GLY A 14 13.63 7.49 5.07
C GLY A 14 13.95 6.03 5.33
N LEU A 15 15.08 5.74 6.00
CA LEU A 15 15.43 4.37 6.37
C LEU A 15 14.51 3.86 7.49
N ALA A 16 14.32 4.66 8.54
CA ALA A 16 13.46 4.30 9.67
C ALA A 16 12.02 4.03 9.21
N ALA A 17 11.45 4.89 8.38
CA ALA A 17 10.10 4.73 7.85
C ALA A 17 9.96 3.45 7.01
N ARG A 18 10.98 3.09 6.20
CA ARG A 18 11.00 1.81 5.48
C ARG A 18 11.08 0.61 6.41
N LEU A 19 11.88 0.67 7.47
CA LEU A 19 11.99 -0.41 8.45
C LEU A 19 10.69 -0.59 9.22
N VAL A 20 10.03 0.51 9.61
CA VAL A 20 8.70 0.48 10.22
C VAL A 20 7.70 -0.16 9.26
N PHE A 21 7.65 0.30 8.00
CA PHE A 21 6.78 -0.30 6.98
C PHE A 21 7.02 -1.81 6.82
N ALA A 22 8.29 -2.23 6.73
CA ALA A 22 8.65 -3.64 6.62
C ALA A 22 8.19 -4.45 7.83
N ALA A 23 8.33 -3.89 9.04
CA ALA A 23 7.99 -4.56 10.29
C ALA A 23 6.48 -4.65 10.52
N THR A 24 5.70 -3.67 10.10
CA THR A 24 4.27 -3.58 10.47
C THR A 24 3.31 -3.83 9.32
N LEU A 25 3.68 -3.50 8.08
CA LEU A 25 2.76 -3.50 6.93
C LEU A 25 3.13 -4.50 5.84
N ALA A 26 4.40 -4.79 5.63
CA ALA A 26 4.79 -5.69 4.53
C ALA A 26 4.16 -7.09 4.67
N GLY A 27 4.14 -7.65 5.88
CA GLY A 27 3.47 -8.92 6.15
C GLY A 27 1.95 -8.86 5.94
N TYR A 28 1.31 -7.76 6.30
CA TYR A 28 -0.12 -7.54 6.08
C TYR A 28 -0.46 -7.55 4.58
N PHE A 29 0.22 -6.74 3.77
CA PHE A 29 -0.03 -6.65 2.33
C PHE A 29 0.32 -7.94 1.60
N TRP A 30 1.44 -8.60 1.92
CA TRP A 30 1.78 -9.88 1.28
C TRP A 30 0.82 -11.00 1.65
N SER A 31 0.41 -11.10 2.91
CA SER A 31 -0.58 -12.10 3.31
C SER A 31 -1.90 -11.89 2.57
N SER A 32 -2.35 -10.63 2.46
CA SER A 32 -3.56 -10.28 1.71
C SER A 32 -3.42 -10.58 0.20
N ALA A 33 -2.31 -10.19 -0.44
CA ALA A 33 -2.08 -10.45 -1.86
C ALA A 33 -2.02 -11.95 -2.18
N LEU A 34 -1.43 -12.77 -1.31
CA LEU A 34 -1.36 -14.22 -1.49
C LEU A 34 -2.74 -14.88 -1.48
N THR A 35 -3.74 -14.32 -0.78
CA THR A 35 -5.13 -14.82 -0.84
C THR A 35 -5.84 -14.53 -2.17
N LYS A 36 -5.24 -13.71 -3.04
CA LYS A 36 -5.81 -13.30 -4.32
C LYS A 36 -5.28 -14.14 -5.49
N ILE A 37 -4.24 -14.94 -5.28
CA ILE A 37 -3.60 -15.75 -6.32
C ILE A 37 -4.00 -17.22 -6.12
N ASP A 38 -4.42 -17.88 -7.20
CA ASP A 38 -4.66 -19.31 -7.26
C ASP A 38 -3.88 -19.92 -8.44
N GLY A 39 -2.77 -20.60 -8.12
CA GLY A 39 -1.80 -21.08 -9.10
C GLY A 39 -1.22 -19.94 -9.94
N PHE A 40 -1.51 -19.95 -11.25
CA PHE A 40 -1.10 -18.91 -12.20
C PHE A 40 -2.23 -17.93 -12.54
N THR A 41 -3.35 -17.99 -11.80
CA THR A 41 -4.56 -17.21 -12.08
C THR A 41 -4.99 -16.39 -10.86
N LEU A 42 -5.96 -15.49 -11.08
CA LEU A 42 -6.60 -14.75 -10.01
C LEU A 42 -7.73 -15.59 -9.40
N SER A 43 -7.72 -15.72 -8.07
CA SER A 43 -8.78 -16.41 -7.34
C SER A 43 -10.12 -15.67 -7.47
N PRO A 44 -11.28 -16.35 -7.36
CA PRO A 44 -12.58 -15.70 -7.22
C PRO A 44 -12.64 -14.71 -6.05
N ASN A 45 -11.90 -15.01 -4.97
CA ASN A 45 -11.77 -14.13 -3.81
C ASN A 45 -11.13 -12.77 -4.17
N ALA A 46 -10.20 -12.72 -5.12
CA ALA A 46 -9.62 -11.46 -5.60
C ALA A 46 -10.68 -10.51 -6.17
N TYR A 47 -11.59 -11.06 -6.97
CA TYR A 47 -12.71 -10.31 -7.54
C TYR A 47 -13.71 -9.89 -6.47
N ALA A 48 -14.01 -10.78 -5.51
CA ALA A 48 -14.93 -10.47 -4.42
C ALA A 48 -14.38 -9.36 -3.50
N GLN A 49 -13.07 -9.32 -3.29
CA GLN A 49 -12.44 -8.27 -2.48
C GLN A 49 -12.40 -6.91 -3.18
N ILE A 50 -12.22 -6.86 -4.51
CA ILE A 50 -12.07 -5.60 -5.26
C ILE A 50 -13.41 -5.09 -5.80
N PHE A 51 -14.31 -5.99 -6.22
CA PHE A 51 -15.64 -5.67 -6.76
C PHE A 51 -16.75 -6.50 -6.08
N PRO A 52 -16.95 -6.36 -4.76
CA PRO A 52 -17.88 -7.20 -3.98
C PRO A 52 -19.30 -7.23 -4.56
N ARG A 53 -19.89 -6.04 -4.80
CA ARG A 53 -21.25 -5.91 -5.34
C ARG A 53 -21.41 -6.50 -6.75
N ALA A 54 -20.38 -6.36 -7.60
CA ALA A 54 -20.43 -6.92 -8.95
C ALA A 54 -20.32 -8.44 -8.93
N MET A 55 -19.49 -8.98 -8.03
CA MET A 55 -19.39 -10.42 -7.80
C MET A 55 -20.68 -11.00 -7.24
N GLU A 56 -21.31 -10.34 -6.27
CA GLU A 56 -22.61 -10.75 -5.76
C GLU A 56 -23.67 -10.78 -6.87
N ALA A 57 -23.77 -9.72 -7.68
CA ALA A 57 -24.68 -9.67 -8.82
C ALA A 57 -24.39 -10.74 -9.90
N ALA A 58 -23.13 -11.16 -10.03
CA ALA A 58 -22.71 -12.23 -10.91
C ALA A 58 -22.93 -13.65 -10.32
N GLY A 59 -23.41 -13.76 -9.07
CA GLY A 59 -23.51 -15.03 -8.36
C GLY A 59 -22.15 -15.65 -8.05
N TYR A 60 -21.17 -14.81 -7.74
CA TYR A 60 -19.77 -15.14 -7.43
C TYR A 60 -19.00 -15.85 -8.54
N ASP A 61 -19.41 -15.65 -9.80
CA ASP A 61 -18.71 -16.14 -10.99
C ASP A 61 -17.90 -15.00 -11.65
N PRO A 62 -16.56 -14.97 -11.52
CA PRO A 62 -15.73 -13.94 -12.15
C PRO A 62 -15.84 -13.93 -13.68
N GLY A 63 -16.20 -15.05 -14.32
CA GLY A 63 -16.32 -15.16 -15.77
C GLY A 63 -17.45 -14.34 -16.37
N LYS A 64 -18.38 -13.86 -15.54
CA LYS A 64 -19.47 -12.95 -15.95
C LYS A 64 -19.08 -11.48 -15.87
N LEU A 65 -17.88 -11.16 -15.38
CA LEU A 65 -17.38 -9.80 -15.34
C LEU A 65 -16.70 -9.43 -16.68
N GLY A 66 -16.73 -8.14 -17.02
CA GLY A 66 -16.09 -7.65 -18.24
C GLY A 66 -14.58 -7.52 -18.11
N LEU A 67 -13.88 -7.40 -19.26
CA LEU A 67 -12.43 -7.25 -19.33
C LEU A 67 -11.87 -6.15 -18.40
N PHE A 68 -12.58 -5.04 -18.27
CA PHE A 68 -12.18 -3.95 -17.36
C PHE A 68 -12.01 -4.42 -15.91
N ALA A 69 -12.95 -5.22 -15.40
CA ALA A 69 -12.88 -5.74 -14.04
C ALA A 69 -11.67 -6.67 -13.88
N HIS A 70 -11.42 -7.56 -14.86
CA HIS A 70 -10.24 -8.42 -14.85
C HIS A 70 -8.93 -7.63 -14.82
N LEU A 71 -8.81 -6.57 -15.63
CA LEU A 71 -7.62 -5.71 -15.65
C LEU A 71 -7.42 -4.99 -14.32
N VAL A 72 -8.49 -4.47 -13.72
CA VAL A 72 -8.42 -3.78 -12.42
C VAL A 72 -8.06 -4.75 -11.30
N VAL A 73 -8.63 -5.96 -11.27
CA VAL A 73 -8.30 -6.98 -10.26
C VAL A 73 -6.86 -7.46 -10.41
N ALA A 74 -6.41 -7.69 -11.64
CA ALA A 74 -5.02 -8.03 -11.92
C ALA A 74 -4.06 -6.93 -11.48
N ALA A 75 -4.33 -5.68 -11.87
CA ALA A 75 -3.50 -4.53 -11.52
C ALA A 75 -3.49 -4.27 -10.01
N GLY A 76 -4.64 -4.35 -9.35
CA GLY A 76 -4.75 -4.21 -7.89
C GLY A 76 -3.96 -5.27 -7.15
N THR A 77 -4.12 -6.54 -7.52
CA THR A 77 -3.38 -7.67 -6.93
C THR A 77 -1.88 -7.54 -7.14
N ALA A 78 -1.45 -7.15 -8.35
CA ALA A 78 -0.04 -6.93 -8.66
C ALA A 78 0.53 -5.74 -7.86
N ALA A 79 -0.21 -4.63 -7.76
CA ALA A 79 0.20 -3.47 -6.98
C ALA A 79 0.34 -3.80 -5.49
N GLU A 80 -0.56 -4.59 -4.94
CA GLU A 80 -0.53 -5.06 -3.55
C GLU A 80 0.72 -5.88 -3.22
N PHE A 81 1.32 -6.55 -4.21
CA PHE A 81 2.57 -7.28 -4.04
C PHE A 81 3.81 -6.42 -4.33
N ILE A 82 3.78 -5.68 -5.45
CA ILE A 82 4.93 -4.97 -6.00
C ILE A 82 5.24 -3.72 -5.19
N LEU A 83 4.24 -2.92 -4.80
CA LEU A 83 4.48 -1.67 -4.09
C LEU A 83 5.15 -1.89 -2.72
N PRO A 84 4.71 -2.85 -1.88
CA PRO A 84 5.42 -3.18 -0.65
C PRO A 84 6.85 -3.67 -0.90
N LEU A 85 7.07 -4.51 -1.92
CA LEU A 85 8.41 -4.98 -2.27
C LEU A 85 9.34 -3.82 -2.63
N LEU A 86 8.87 -2.90 -3.47
CA LEU A 86 9.63 -1.71 -3.88
C LEU A 86 9.99 -0.84 -2.68
N LEU A 87 9.08 -0.64 -1.73
CA LEU A 87 9.35 0.08 -0.50
C LEU A 87 10.34 -0.64 0.41
N VAL A 88 10.20 -1.95 0.59
CA VAL A 88 11.13 -2.76 1.40
C VAL A 88 12.54 -2.71 0.83
N LEU A 89 12.71 -2.71 -0.50
CA LEU A 89 14.01 -2.56 -1.16
C LEU A 89 14.50 -1.11 -1.23
N GLY A 90 13.59 -0.14 -1.12
CA GLY A 90 13.85 1.27 -1.38
C GLY A 90 14.24 1.52 -2.83
N LEU A 91 13.46 0.95 -3.76
CA LEU A 91 13.57 1.14 -5.20
C LEU A 91 12.36 1.95 -5.69
N GLY A 92 12.61 3.08 -6.35
CA GLY A 92 11.57 4.02 -6.73
C GLY A 92 10.78 4.55 -5.53
N THR A 93 11.42 4.72 -4.37
CA THR A 93 10.74 4.84 -3.06
C THR A 93 9.62 5.88 -3.06
N ARG A 94 9.85 7.06 -3.67
CA ARG A 94 8.85 8.13 -3.73
C ARG A 94 7.63 7.74 -4.55
N LEU A 95 7.84 7.11 -5.70
CA LEU A 95 6.76 6.65 -6.56
C LEU A 95 5.99 5.49 -5.93
N ALA A 96 6.71 4.53 -5.32
CA ALA A 96 6.09 3.43 -4.60
C ALA A 96 5.26 3.93 -3.40
N ALA A 97 5.74 4.93 -2.65
CA ALA A 97 4.99 5.53 -1.54
C ALA A 97 3.74 6.29 -2.02
N LEU A 98 3.82 7.04 -3.12
CA LEU A 98 2.65 7.66 -3.75
C LEU A 98 1.64 6.60 -4.23
N GLY A 99 2.13 5.52 -4.85
CA GLY A 99 1.32 4.38 -5.25
C GLY A 99 0.61 3.73 -4.05
N MET A 100 1.30 3.54 -2.93
CA MET A 100 0.70 3.02 -1.70
C MET A 100 -0.37 3.95 -1.14
N ILE A 101 -0.18 5.27 -1.14
CA ILE A 101 -1.23 6.22 -0.71
C ILE A 101 -2.48 6.06 -1.58
N GLY A 102 -2.31 5.99 -2.91
CA GLY A 102 -3.43 5.73 -3.83
C GLY A 102 -4.09 4.38 -3.57
N PHE A 103 -3.30 3.34 -3.31
CA PHE A 103 -3.80 2.00 -2.99
C PHE A 103 -4.61 2.00 -1.68
N LEU A 104 -4.13 2.66 -0.63
CA LEU A 104 -4.84 2.82 0.64
C LEU A 104 -6.17 3.57 0.46
N LEU A 105 -6.19 4.60 -0.38
CA LEU A 105 -7.40 5.34 -0.69
C LEU A 105 -8.43 4.44 -1.39
N VAL A 106 -8.04 3.77 -2.46
CA VAL A 106 -8.93 2.87 -3.22
C VAL A 106 -9.42 1.73 -2.32
N MET A 107 -8.53 1.09 -1.56
CA MET A 107 -8.89 0.07 -0.59
C MET A 107 -9.95 0.59 0.39
N SER A 108 -9.78 1.80 0.93
CA SER A 108 -10.73 2.39 1.89
C SER A 108 -12.10 2.62 1.29
N LEU A 109 -12.13 3.12 0.06
CA LEU A 109 -13.37 3.33 -0.66
C LEU A 109 -14.06 2.00 -0.97
N THR A 110 -13.30 0.97 -1.35
CA THR A 110 -13.84 -0.38 -1.57
C THR A 110 -14.39 -0.99 -0.29
N ASP A 111 -13.74 -0.82 0.86
CA ASP A 111 -14.24 -1.32 2.13
C ASP A 111 -15.54 -0.61 2.57
N ILE A 112 -15.57 0.72 2.48
CA ILE A 112 -16.74 1.52 2.87
C ILE A 112 -17.91 1.29 1.92
N PHE A 113 -17.70 1.46 0.62
CA PHE A 113 -18.79 1.47 -0.36
C PHE A 113 -19.03 0.12 -1.00
N GLY A 114 -18.00 -0.70 -1.17
CA GLY A 114 -18.10 -2.03 -1.74
C GLY A 114 -18.58 -3.04 -0.70
N HIS A 115 -17.80 -3.22 0.36
CA HIS A 115 -18.08 -4.19 1.42
C HIS A 115 -19.12 -3.71 2.43
N GLY A 116 -19.33 -2.39 2.55
CA GLY A 116 -20.36 -1.85 3.45
C GLY A 116 -20.01 -2.06 4.91
N VAL A 117 -18.73 -1.94 5.28
CA VAL A 117 -18.27 -2.14 6.66
C VAL A 117 -19.00 -1.21 7.64
N ASP A 118 -19.09 -1.64 8.89
CA ASP A 118 -19.85 -0.94 9.92
C ASP A 118 -19.15 0.33 10.42
N ALA A 119 -19.91 1.18 11.13
CA ALA A 119 -19.41 2.46 11.62
C ALA A 119 -18.22 2.32 12.58
N ALA A 120 -18.11 1.21 13.33
CA ALA A 120 -16.96 0.97 14.21
C ALA A 120 -15.68 0.66 13.41
N THR A 121 -15.77 -0.09 12.30
CA THR A 121 -14.64 -0.33 11.41
C THR A 121 -14.20 0.94 10.68
N ILE A 122 -15.16 1.80 10.30
CA ILE A 122 -14.86 3.10 9.70
C ILE A 122 -14.18 4.01 10.74
N GLY A 123 -14.79 4.13 11.92
CA GLY A 123 -14.35 5.00 13.01
C GLY A 123 -14.66 6.48 12.80
N ALA A 124 -14.04 7.32 13.62
CA ALA A 124 -14.09 8.77 13.53
C ALA A 124 -12.74 9.38 13.89
N LEU A 125 -12.38 10.49 13.27
CA LEU A 125 -11.20 11.26 13.68
C LEU A 125 -11.52 12.11 14.91
N PHE A 126 -10.52 12.32 15.76
CA PHE A 126 -10.60 13.15 16.97
C PHE A 126 -11.57 12.62 18.04
N ASP A 127 -11.84 11.33 18.05
CA ASP A 127 -12.48 10.68 19.18
C ASP A 127 -11.44 10.27 20.25
N ARG A 128 -11.87 9.52 21.27
CA ARG A 128 -11.00 9.08 22.36
C ARG A 128 -10.24 7.79 22.02
N GLN A 129 -10.65 7.04 21.00
CA GLN A 129 -10.17 5.69 20.70
C GLN A 129 -9.42 5.67 19.35
N PRO A 130 -8.07 5.75 19.36
CA PRO A 130 -7.28 5.87 18.14
C PRO A 130 -6.96 4.51 17.50
N ASP A 131 -7.94 3.63 17.37
CA ASP A 131 -7.74 2.24 16.92
C ASP A 131 -8.62 1.81 15.74
N ALA A 132 -9.42 2.72 15.17
CA ALA A 132 -10.30 2.40 14.05
C ALA A 132 -9.52 1.89 12.83
N PRO A 133 -9.88 0.72 12.27
CA PRO A 133 -9.15 0.11 11.15
C PRO A 133 -9.04 0.96 9.88
N ILE A 134 -10.02 1.84 9.62
CA ILE A 134 -10.00 2.69 8.42
C ILE A 134 -9.46 4.07 8.75
N LEU A 135 -10.20 4.92 9.47
CA LEU A 135 -9.81 6.32 9.60
C LEU A 135 -8.50 6.52 10.37
N ASP A 136 -8.29 5.83 11.50
CA ASP A 136 -7.07 6.01 12.30
C ASP A 136 -5.88 5.28 11.70
N GLN A 137 -6.01 3.96 11.50
CA GLN A 137 -4.88 3.15 11.06
C GLN A 137 -4.41 3.56 9.67
N ARG A 138 -5.31 3.82 8.71
CA ARG A 138 -4.89 4.20 7.35
C ARG A 138 -4.37 5.62 7.28
N LEU A 139 -4.81 6.51 8.17
CA LEU A 139 -4.18 7.82 8.33
C LEU A 139 -2.72 7.67 8.79
N LEU A 140 -2.45 6.81 9.77
CA LEU A 140 -1.09 6.54 10.23
C LEU A 140 -0.23 5.88 9.14
N TRP A 141 -0.80 4.95 8.38
CA TRP A 141 -0.10 4.30 7.26
C TRP A 141 0.18 5.31 6.13
N ALA A 142 -0.79 6.16 5.79
CA ALA A 142 -0.63 7.22 4.80
C ALA A 142 0.40 8.26 5.26
N PHE A 143 0.43 8.62 6.54
CA PHE A 143 1.47 9.49 7.10
C PHE A 143 2.86 8.87 6.98
N LEU A 144 3.02 7.58 7.28
CA LEU A 144 4.28 6.86 7.06
C LEU A 144 4.71 6.92 5.60
N MET A 145 3.77 6.75 4.66
CA MET A 145 4.06 6.89 3.23
C MET A 145 4.45 8.32 2.87
N LEU A 146 3.78 9.32 3.45
CA LEU A 146 4.08 10.74 3.23
C LEU A 146 5.52 11.08 3.67
N VAL A 147 5.98 10.53 4.79
CA VAL A 147 7.38 10.64 5.21
C VAL A 147 8.32 10.11 4.12
N LEU A 148 8.02 8.96 3.53
CA LEU A 148 8.82 8.37 2.44
C LEU A 148 8.74 9.20 1.14
N VAL A 149 7.59 9.80 0.83
CA VAL A 149 7.44 10.72 -0.30
C VAL A 149 8.41 11.89 -0.19
N PHE A 150 8.56 12.49 1.00
CA PHE A 150 9.42 13.66 1.19
C PHE A 150 10.88 13.32 1.45
N THR A 151 11.16 12.24 2.19
CA THR A 151 12.52 11.87 2.62
C THR A 151 13.23 10.90 1.65
N GLY A 152 12.47 10.12 0.87
CA GLY A 152 12.98 9.08 -0.02
C GLY A 152 13.44 7.81 0.71
N GLY A 153 14.18 6.93 0.02
CA GLY A 153 14.53 5.59 0.51
C GLY A 153 15.60 5.48 1.61
N GLY A 154 16.16 6.60 2.08
CA GLY A 154 17.16 6.60 3.16
C GLY A 154 18.55 6.05 2.79
N ALA A 155 19.34 5.70 3.81
CA ALA A 155 20.74 5.26 3.67
C ALA A 155 20.95 3.96 2.88
N LEU A 156 20.08 2.98 3.12
CA LEU A 156 20.19 1.62 2.59
C LEU A 156 19.18 1.37 1.46
N SER A 157 18.94 2.38 0.62
CA SER A 157 18.06 2.26 -0.56
C SER A 157 18.80 1.81 -1.80
N LEU A 158 18.15 0.99 -2.60
CA LEU A 158 18.57 0.75 -3.98
C LEU A 158 18.59 2.05 -4.79
N ASP A 159 17.67 2.99 -4.54
CA ASP A 159 17.70 4.35 -5.13
C ASP A 159 19.06 5.02 -4.95
N ARG A 160 19.62 4.97 -3.73
CA ARG A 160 20.93 5.56 -3.43
C ARG A 160 22.06 4.78 -4.07
N LEU A 161 21.99 3.44 -4.08
CA LEU A 161 23.00 2.59 -4.71
C LEU A 161 23.07 2.84 -6.22
N LEU A 162 21.92 2.89 -6.91
CA LEU A 162 21.83 3.16 -8.34
C LEU A 162 22.34 4.57 -8.67
N ARG A 163 21.95 5.59 -7.91
CA ARG A 163 22.46 6.95 -8.10
C ARG A 163 23.98 7.03 -7.98
N ARG A 164 24.58 6.32 -7.02
CA ARG A 164 26.05 6.26 -6.86
C ARG A 164 26.74 5.56 -8.03
N ARG A 165 26.12 4.56 -8.64
CA ARG A 165 26.70 3.84 -9.80
C ARG A 165 26.62 4.64 -11.09
N VAL A 166 25.50 5.34 -11.31
CA VAL A 166 25.31 6.20 -12.50
C VAL A 166 26.26 7.41 -12.46
N LEU A 167 26.40 8.08 -11.31
CA LEU A 167 27.29 9.24 -11.15
C LEU A 167 28.78 8.90 -11.07
N ARG A 168 29.14 7.61 -11.02
CA ARG A 168 30.54 7.13 -11.03
C ARG A 168 31.04 6.78 -12.44
N ARG A 169 30.17 6.86 -13.46
CA ARG A 169 30.53 6.80 -14.88
C ARG A 169 30.60 8.22 -15.42
#